data_AF-A0A1G0KR17-F1
#
_entry.id   AF-A0A1G0KR17-F1
#
_cell.length_a   1.000
_cell.length_b   1.000
_cell.length_c   1.000
_cell.angle_alpha   90.00
_cell.angle_beta   90.00
_cell.angle_gamma   90.00
#
_symmetry.space_group_name_H-M   'P 1'
#
loop_
_entity.id
_entity.type
_entity.pdbx_description
1 polymer ?
#
loop_
_entity_poly.entity_id
_entity_poly.type
_entity_poly.pdbx_seq_one_letter_code
_entity_poly.pdbx_strand_id
1 'polypeptide(L)'
;MDLKGIYLALGLTLIPWLSVAGESQWIHGAWVSLHAGPETAAEVRAQWPTNTPVRLLRRQDTWCEVEGPSAQRGFVPCDQLGDRPLAFADLKLPNPSGTNPATGHHSLEIPLQEFWISPSWDRFQAAGLAMNDLLSPEQQARELEERKPIRWKLPEFEAMKARMREGISVSSKEVIQLKVHPVRPEVANAYLPDGLPKIRSSLLQRRDELLIDGPIQQPTLDQMTALSGGRLRLTNLLRGPEYFDGKHGGQYITGFWDIAEAEIAWESPPIRHTLDTDGLLAASHIPGALVGDYFDDPDMGCGVRPHLWTAKDETPLADTPTLPTEAGILSFFVAKPLAARQALVETRVLRAKATDAEGKQTMVKVILQDIDLDRDGVPDIALWTGQTPGGISPFLTWKKVFLNIQGVWTLDQEWTEDDCT
;
A
#
# COMPACT_ATOMS: atom_id res chain seq x y z
N MET A 1 -2.83 -72.31 -62.13
CA MET A 1 -2.86 -72.56 -60.68
C MET A 1 -1.44 -72.97 -60.33
N ASP A 2 -0.60 -72.19 -59.66
CA ASP A 2 -0.84 -71.33 -58.51
C ASP A 2 0.16 -70.17 -58.45
N LEU A 3 -0.21 -69.10 -57.75
CA LEU A 3 0.40 -67.76 -57.79
C LEU A 3 0.77 -67.34 -56.36
N LYS A 4 1.85 -66.53 -56.23
CA LYS A 4 2.24 -65.69 -55.07
C LYS A 4 3.03 -66.39 -53.95
N GLY A 5 4.01 -65.77 -53.29
CA GLY A 5 4.50 -64.39 -53.36
C GLY A 5 5.68 -64.22 -52.39
N ILE A 6 6.65 -63.38 -52.77
CA ILE A 6 7.83 -63.03 -52.00
C ILE A 6 7.48 -61.85 -51.09
N TYR A 7 7.63 -62.00 -49.77
CA TYR A 7 7.52 -60.92 -48.81
C TYR A 7 8.92 -60.39 -48.44
N LEU A 8 9.22 -59.17 -48.87
CA LEU A 8 10.33 -58.35 -48.38
C LEU A 8 9.87 -57.65 -47.09
N ALA A 9 10.51 -57.94 -45.96
CA ALA A 9 10.29 -57.21 -44.72
C ALA A 9 11.18 -55.96 -44.68
N LEU A 10 10.59 -54.78 -44.90
CA LEU A 10 11.23 -53.50 -44.58
C LEU A 10 11.16 -53.29 -43.06
N GLY A 11 12.33 -53.31 -42.41
CA GLY A 11 12.49 -52.87 -41.03
C GLY A 11 12.41 -51.35 -40.95
N LEU A 12 11.26 -50.82 -40.55
CA LEU A 12 11.06 -49.41 -40.22
C LEU A 12 11.58 -49.18 -38.78
N THR A 13 12.77 -48.59 -38.64
CA THR A 13 13.27 -48.09 -37.35
C THR A 13 12.50 -46.83 -36.96
N LEU A 14 11.54 -46.97 -36.06
CA LEU A 14 10.91 -45.86 -35.34
C LEU A 14 11.95 -45.24 -34.40
N ILE A 15 12.51 -44.10 -34.79
CA ILE A 15 13.28 -43.24 -33.88
C ILE A 15 12.26 -42.55 -32.97
N PRO A 16 12.28 -42.77 -31.64
CA PRO A 16 11.42 -42.04 -30.74
C PRO A 16 11.91 -40.58 -30.72
N TRP A 17 11.05 -39.68 -31.19
CA TRP A 17 11.20 -38.25 -30.94
C TRP A 17 11.06 -38.05 -29.43
N LEU A 18 12.18 -38.05 -28.71
CA LEU A 18 12.25 -37.55 -27.35
C LEU A 18 11.91 -36.06 -27.43
N SER A 19 10.65 -35.72 -27.18
CA SER A 19 10.28 -34.36 -26.82
C SER A 19 11.02 -34.04 -25.52
N VAL A 20 12.15 -33.34 -25.63
CA VAL A 20 12.79 -32.71 -24.49
C VAL A 20 11.74 -31.75 -23.91
N ALA A 21 11.18 -32.10 -22.77
CA ALA A 21 10.33 -31.19 -22.02
C ALA A 21 11.18 -29.96 -21.70
N GLY A 22 10.82 -28.82 -22.27
CA GLY A 22 11.55 -27.57 -22.03
C GLY A 22 11.50 -27.20 -20.55
N GLU A 23 12.58 -26.64 -20.03
CA GLU A 23 12.70 -26.23 -18.63
C GLU A 23 11.73 -25.08 -18.34
N SER A 24 10.96 -25.16 -17.25
CA SER A 24 10.14 -24.05 -16.80
C SER A 24 11.03 -22.92 -16.28
N GLN A 25 10.78 -21.71 -16.74
CA GLN A 25 11.48 -20.49 -16.36
C GLN A 25 10.45 -19.37 -16.12
N TRP A 26 10.90 -18.24 -15.57
CA TRP A 26 10.07 -17.08 -15.28
C TRP A 26 10.72 -15.81 -15.80
N ILE A 27 9.91 -14.90 -16.34
CA ILE A 27 10.36 -13.54 -16.67
C ILE A 27 10.74 -12.80 -15.38
N HIS A 28 11.97 -12.33 -15.27
CA HIS A 28 12.45 -11.52 -14.13
C HIS A 28 12.48 -10.02 -14.44
N GLY A 29 12.65 -9.63 -15.72
CA GLY A 29 12.57 -8.22 -16.12
C GLY A 29 11.19 -7.60 -15.92
N ALA A 30 11.16 -6.28 -15.78
CA ALA A 30 9.95 -5.50 -15.96
C ALA A 30 9.60 -5.43 -17.46
N TRP A 31 8.40 -5.85 -17.83
CA TRP A 31 7.83 -5.74 -19.19
C TRP A 31 8.72 -6.22 -20.36
N VAL A 32 9.16 -7.47 -20.30
CA VAL A 32 10.09 -8.04 -21.28
C VAL A 32 9.43 -8.24 -22.64
N SER A 33 10.07 -7.71 -23.68
CA SER A 33 9.65 -7.89 -25.07
C SER A 33 10.03 -9.28 -25.60
N LEU A 34 9.05 -9.96 -26.19
CA LEU A 34 9.24 -11.19 -26.95
C LEU A 34 9.49 -10.86 -28.42
N HIS A 35 10.68 -11.16 -28.92
CA HIS A 35 11.10 -10.85 -30.28
C HIS A 35 10.89 -12.02 -31.25
N ALA A 36 10.68 -11.70 -32.53
CA ALA A 36 10.57 -12.71 -33.60
C ALA A 36 11.89 -13.42 -33.92
N GLY A 37 13.03 -12.80 -33.58
CA GLY A 37 14.39 -13.30 -33.78
C GLY A 37 15.31 -12.94 -32.60
N PRO A 38 16.50 -13.54 -32.50
CA PRO A 38 17.45 -13.36 -31.40
C PRO A 38 18.26 -12.06 -31.52
N GLU A 39 17.58 -10.93 -31.76
CA GLU A 39 18.20 -9.60 -31.77
C GLU A 39 17.22 -8.51 -31.32
N THR A 40 17.75 -7.42 -30.75
CA THR A 40 16.94 -6.33 -30.19
C THR A 40 16.09 -5.61 -31.25
N ALA A 41 16.55 -5.59 -32.49
CA ALA A 41 15.86 -4.94 -33.60
C ALA A 41 14.75 -5.81 -34.25
N ALA A 42 14.64 -7.09 -33.88
CA ALA A 42 13.60 -7.95 -34.41
C ALA A 42 12.21 -7.51 -33.94
N GLU A 43 11.20 -7.79 -34.76
CA GLU A 43 9.79 -7.46 -34.48
C GLU A 43 9.37 -7.97 -33.09
N VAL A 44 8.76 -7.09 -32.29
CA VAL A 44 8.19 -7.45 -30.99
C VAL A 44 6.81 -8.08 -31.21
N ARG A 45 6.67 -9.35 -30.84
CA ARG A 45 5.43 -10.14 -30.98
C ARG A 45 4.51 -10.02 -29.78
N ALA A 46 5.08 -9.86 -28.60
CA ALA A 46 4.37 -9.74 -27.33
C ALA A 46 5.26 -9.03 -26.31
N GLN A 47 4.66 -8.61 -25.21
CA GLN A 47 5.36 -8.12 -24.02
C GLN A 47 4.79 -8.85 -22.81
N TRP A 48 5.66 -9.29 -21.92
CA TRP A 48 5.29 -10.09 -20.77
C TRP A 48 5.79 -9.43 -19.47
N PRO A 49 4.91 -9.27 -18.45
CA PRO A 49 5.32 -8.75 -17.16
C PRO A 49 6.22 -9.74 -16.42
N THR A 50 6.86 -9.23 -15.37
CA THR A 50 7.58 -10.03 -14.37
C THR A 50 6.72 -11.17 -13.86
N ASN A 51 7.37 -12.30 -13.54
CA ASN A 51 6.76 -13.56 -13.11
C ASN A 51 5.82 -14.24 -14.11
N THR A 52 5.79 -13.80 -15.37
CA THR A 52 5.15 -14.59 -16.44
C THR A 52 5.87 -15.94 -16.58
N PRO A 53 5.17 -17.07 -16.41
CA PRO A 53 5.77 -18.39 -16.60
C PRO A 53 6.01 -18.66 -18.08
N VAL A 54 7.20 -19.16 -18.40
CA VAL A 54 7.59 -19.52 -19.77
C VAL A 54 8.29 -20.87 -19.79
N ARG A 55 8.31 -21.51 -20.95
CA ARG A 55 9.06 -22.73 -21.20
C ARG A 55 10.27 -22.41 -22.07
N LEU A 56 11.47 -22.65 -21.55
CA LEU A 56 12.69 -22.49 -22.31
C LEU A 56 12.79 -23.61 -23.36
N LEU A 57 12.85 -23.21 -24.63
CA LEU A 57 12.99 -24.13 -25.76
C LEU A 57 14.45 -24.33 -26.13
N ARG A 58 15.21 -23.22 -26.19
CA ARG A 58 16.59 -23.22 -26.67
C ARG A 58 17.33 -21.98 -26.18
N ARG A 59 18.63 -22.11 -25.90
CA ARG A 59 19.53 -20.97 -25.67
C ARG A 59 20.38 -20.74 -26.93
N GLN A 60 20.49 -19.49 -27.36
CA GLN A 60 21.27 -19.05 -28.50
C GLN A 60 22.02 -17.76 -28.12
N ASP A 61 23.29 -17.91 -27.76
CA ASP A 61 24.14 -16.84 -27.23
C ASP A 61 23.48 -16.14 -26.01
N THR A 62 23.19 -14.84 -26.11
CA THR A 62 22.53 -14.06 -25.05
C THR A 62 21.00 -14.09 -25.14
N TRP A 63 20.44 -14.81 -26.11
CA TRP A 63 19.01 -14.90 -26.37
C TRP A 63 18.46 -16.29 -26.09
N CYS A 64 17.27 -16.33 -25.51
CA CYS A 64 16.58 -17.54 -25.10
C CYS A 64 15.27 -17.63 -25.88
N GLU A 65 15.13 -18.70 -26.67
CA GLU A 65 13.88 -19.03 -27.34
C GLU A 65 12.92 -19.63 -26.31
N VAL A 66 11.75 -19.03 -26.18
CA VAL A 66 10.77 -19.35 -25.14
C VAL A 66 9.39 -19.53 -25.72
N GLU A 67 8.57 -20.35 -25.06
CA GLU A 67 7.13 -20.47 -25.29
C GLU A 67 6.40 -19.99 -24.04
N GLY A 68 5.52 -18.99 -24.18
CA GLY A 68 4.79 -18.39 -23.07
C GLY A 68 3.28 -18.60 -23.17
N PRO A 69 2.49 -17.69 -22.54
CA PRO A 69 1.03 -17.72 -22.59
C PRO A 69 0.49 -17.84 -24.02
N SER A 70 -0.62 -18.56 -24.18
CA SER A 70 -1.28 -18.78 -25.48
C SER A 70 -0.36 -19.42 -26.55
N ALA A 71 0.63 -20.21 -26.11
CA ALA A 71 1.63 -20.87 -26.96
C ALA A 71 2.42 -19.91 -27.88
N GLN A 72 2.51 -18.63 -27.51
CA GLN A 72 3.32 -17.65 -28.23
C GLN A 72 4.81 -18.01 -28.11
N ARG A 73 5.52 -17.98 -29.25
CA ARG A 73 6.95 -18.30 -29.33
C ARG A 73 7.76 -17.14 -29.88
N GLY A 74 8.96 -16.97 -29.34
CA GLY A 74 9.92 -15.96 -29.76
C GLY A 74 11.16 -15.99 -28.87
N PHE A 75 11.92 -14.91 -28.90
CA PHE A 75 13.19 -14.78 -28.21
C PHE A 75 13.13 -13.66 -27.17
N VAL A 76 13.69 -13.91 -25.99
CA VAL A 76 13.93 -12.92 -24.94
C VAL A 76 15.41 -12.94 -24.55
N PRO A 77 15.98 -11.87 -23.98
CA PRO A 77 17.33 -11.93 -23.44
C PRO A 77 17.40 -12.93 -22.28
N CYS A 78 18.42 -13.79 -22.26
CA CYS A 78 18.53 -14.87 -21.29
C CYS A 78 18.75 -14.37 -19.85
N ASP A 79 19.28 -13.17 -19.67
CA ASP A 79 19.49 -12.53 -18.37
C ASP A 79 18.18 -11.98 -17.76
N GLN A 80 17.09 -11.98 -18.53
CA GLN A 80 15.74 -11.65 -18.08
C GLN A 80 14.94 -12.88 -17.63
N LEU A 81 15.58 -14.05 -17.56
CA LEU A 81 14.96 -15.31 -17.12
C LEU A 81 15.55 -15.78 -15.80
N GLY A 82 14.68 -16.32 -14.94
CA GLY A 82 15.10 -17.09 -13.77
C GLY A 82 14.44 -18.46 -13.69
N ASP A 83 15.03 -19.31 -12.87
CA ASP A 83 14.66 -20.70 -12.60
C ASP A 83 13.52 -20.85 -11.58
N ARG A 84 13.05 -19.74 -11.02
CA ARG A 84 11.90 -19.64 -10.12
C ARG A 84 11.24 -18.27 -10.23
N PRO A 85 10.00 -18.09 -9.76
CA PRO A 85 9.41 -16.75 -9.65
C PRO A 85 10.32 -15.80 -8.85
N LEU A 86 10.45 -14.57 -9.34
CA LEU A 86 11.09 -13.46 -8.66
C LEU A 86 10.29 -13.14 -7.39
N ALA A 87 10.98 -13.04 -6.26
CA ALA A 87 10.41 -12.63 -4.99
C ALA A 87 11.02 -11.31 -4.51
N PHE A 88 10.37 -10.63 -3.57
CA PHE A 88 10.88 -9.36 -3.00
C PHE A 88 12.32 -9.47 -2.47
N ALA A 89 12.70 -10.62 -1.90
CA ALA A 89 14.06 -10.84 -1.39
C ALA A 89 15.15 -10.87 -2.47
N ASP A 90 14.77 -11.05 -3.74
CA ASP A 90 15.68 -11.10 -4.88
C ASP A 90 15.90 -9.71 -5.51
N LEU A 91 15.03 -8.75 -5.19
CA LEU A 91 15.16 -7.38 -5.67
C LEU A 91 16.40 -6.76 -5.04
N LYS A 92 17.39 -6.44 -5.87
CA LYS A 92 18.55 -5.66 -5.45
C LYS A 92 18.09 -4.22 -5.27
N LEU A 93 17.59 -3.91 -4.08
CA LEU A 93 17.26 -2.54 -3.71
C LEU A 93 18.47 -1.64 -4.03
N PRO A 94 18.28 -0.50 -4.72
CA PRO A 94 19.33 0.51 -4.79
C PRO A 94 19.64 0.91 -3.34
N ASN A 95 20.77 1.60 -3.12
CA ASN A 95 21.06 2.21 -1.81
C ASN A 95 19.80 2.86 -1.19
N PRO A 96 19.71 2.96 0.16
CA PRO A 96 18.50 3.43 0.87
C PRO A 96 17.96 4.81 0.44
N SER A 97 18.66 5.56 -0.41
CA SER A 97 18.15 6.74 -1.11
C SER A 97 17.22 6.43 -2.29
N GLY A 98 17.05 5.17 -2.70
CA GLY A 98 16.25 4.77 -3.87
C GLY A 98 16.81 5.26 -5.21
N THR A 99 17.92 5.98 -5.20
CA THR A 99 18.57 6.60 -6.35
C THR A 99 19.73 5.74 -6.83
N ASN A 100 19.82 5.56 -8.14
CA ASN A 100 21.03 5.01 -8.74
C ASN A 100 22.17 6.02 -8.49
N PRO A 101 23.23 5.66 -7.75
CA PRO A 101 24.31 6.59 -7.41
C PRO A 101 25.10 7.09 -8.63
N ALA A 102 24.96 6.44 -9.80
CA ALA A 102 25.58 6.89 -11.04
C ALA A 102 24.74 7.92 -11.81
N THR A 103 23.41 7.96 -11.62
CA THR A 103 22.50 8.82 -12.41
C THR A 103 21.65 9.76 -11.56
N GLY A 104 21.56 9.56 -10.25
CA GLY A 104 20.68 10.34 -9.37
C GLY A 104 19.18 10.06 -9.54
N HIS A 105 18.79 9.20 -10.49
CA HIS A 105 17.39 8.85 -10.78
C HIS A 105 16.95 7.59 -10.04
N HIS A 106 15.64 7.48 -9.76
CA HIS A 106 15.06 6.24 -9.25
C HIS A 106 15.17 5.12 -10.29
N SER A 107 15.48 3.89 -9.84
CA SER A 107 15.43 2.73 -10.72
C SER A 107 13.96 2.44 -11.05
N LEU A 108 13.53 2.72 -12.28
CA LEU A 108 12.17 2.42 -12.75
C LEU A 108 11.85 0.92 -12.66
N GLU A 109 12.85 0.05 -12.84
CA GLU A 109 12.65 -1.39 -12.91
C GLU A 109 12.04 -2.00 -11.64
N ILE A 110 12.45 -1.50 -10.46
CA ILE A 110 12.09 -2.12 -9.18
C ILE A 110 10.62 -1.88 -8.81
N PRO A 111 10.07 -0.66 -8.82
CA PRO A 111 8.64 -0.43 -8.57
C PRO A 111 7.74 -1.21 -9.53
N LEU A 112 8.16 -1.40 -10.79
CA LEU A 112 7.44 -2.21 -11.77
C LEU A 112 7.45 -3.69 -11.42
N GLN A 113 8.64 -4.24 -11.10
CA GLN A 113 8.77 -5.61 -10.63
C GLN A 113 7.96 -5.86 -9.36
N GLU A 114 8.02 -4.95 -8.38
CA GLU A 114 7.28 -5.08 -7.12
C GLU A 114 5.78 -5.23 -7.33
N PHE A 115 5.19 -4.42 -8.21
CA PHE A 115 3.78 -4.56 -8.57
C PHE A 115 3.47 -5.92 -9.17
N TRP A 116 4.28 -6.43 -10.10
CA TRP A 116 4.00 -7.72 -10.75
C TRP A 116 4.32 -8.93 -9.86
N ILE A 117 5.20 -8.80 -8.87
CA ILE A 117 5.44 -9.82 -7.85
C ILE A 117 4.20 -9.99 -6.96
N SER A 118 3.66 -8.88 -6.45
CA SER A 118 2.43 -8.87 -5.66
C SER A 118 1.64 -7.58 -5.88
N PRO A 119 0.64 -7.58 -6.78
CA PRO A 119 -0.12 -6.37 -7.10
C PRO A 119 -0.81 -5.77 -5.89
N SER A 120 -0.64 -4.48 -5.67
CA SER A 120 -1.26 -3.71 -4.59
C SER A 120 -1.47 -2.26 -5.02
N TRP A 121 -2.34 -1.52 -4.34
CA TRP A 121 -2.55 -0.10 -4.64
C TRP A 121 -1.28 0.72 -4.42
N ASP A 122 -0.60 0.50 -3.28
CA ASP A 122 0.59 1.28 -2.92
C ASP A 122 1.72 1.04 -3.94
N ARG A 123 1.88 -0.19 -4.43
CA ARG A 123 2.86 -0.53 -5.48
C ARG A 123 2.47 0.00 -6.85
N PHE A 124 1.18 0.04 -7.17
CA PHE A 124 0.69 0.66 -8.40
C PHE A 124 0.97 2.16 -8.42
N GLN A 125 0.72 2.85 -7.30
CA GLN A 125 1.06 4.26 -7.13
C GLN A 125 2.57 4.49 -7.19
N ALA A 126 3.37 3.68 -6.49
CA ALA A 126 4.83 3.77 -6.50
C ALA A 126 5.42 3.62 -7.91
N ALA A 127 4.88 2.69 -8.71
CA ALA A 127 5.28 2.53 -10.11
C ALA A 127 4.92 3.75 -10.96
N GLY A 128 3.71 4.29 -10.81
CA GLY A 128 3.32 5.52 -11.53
C GLY A 128 4.16 6.73 -11.12
N LEU A 129 4.52 6.86 -9.84
CA LEU A 129 5.43 7.90 -9.35
C LEU A 129 6.83 7.73 -9.95
N ALA A 130 7.38 6.51 -9.96
CA ALA A 130 8.68 6.25 -10.59
C ALA A 130 8.67 6.53 -12.10
N MET A 131 7.54 6.34 -12.78
CA MET A 131 7.40 6.70 -14.19
C MET A 131 7.42 8.21 -14.43
N ASN A 132 7.11 9.08 -13.45
CA ASN A 132 7.18 10.54 -13.62
C ASN A 132 8.58 11.02 -14.07
N ASP A 133 9.63 10.26 -13.71
CA ASP A 133 11.03 10.51 -14.10
C ASP A 133 11.32 10.21 -15.59
N LEU A 134 10.37 9.60 -16.33
CA LEU A 134 10.50 9.39 -17.78
C LEU A 134 10.35 10.68 -18.60
N LEU A 135 9.78 11.73 -18.00
CA LEU A 135 9.72 13.04 -18.63
C LEU A 135 11.05 13.78 -18.45
N SER A 136 11.60 14.32 -19.54
CA SER A 136 12.74 15.23 -19.45
C SER A 136 12.35 16.51 -18.70
N PRO A 137 13.31 17.24 -18.11
CA PRO A 137 13.03 18.53 -17.48
C PRO A 137 12.31 19.53 -18.40
N GLU A 138 12.65 19.52 -19.70
CA GLU A 138 11.99 20.35 -20.73
C GLU A 138 10.53 19.94 -20.95
N GLN A 139 10.27 18.63 -20.96
CA GLN A 139 8.92 18.08 -21.04
C GLN A 139 8.11 18.49 -19.80
N GLN A 140 8.64 18.32 -18.60
CA GLN A 140 7.99 18.72 -17.35
C GLN A 140 7.68 20.22 -17.34
N ALA A 141 8.64 21.08 -17.72
CA ALA A 141 8.43 22.52 -17.79
C ALA A 141 7.33 22.90 -18.79
N ARG A 142 7.29 22.26 -19.96
CA ARG A 142 6.23 22.47 -20.94
C ARG A 142 4.87 21.99 -20.43
N GLU A 143 4.84 20.86 -19.71
CA GLU A 143 3.61 20.35 -19.11
C GLU A 143 3.02 21.33 -18.09
N LEU A 144 3.88 21.95 -17.27
CA LEU A 144 3.52 23.02 -16.33
C LEU A 144 3.02 24.28 -17.04
N GLU A 145 3.73 24.74 -18.07
CA GLU A 145 3.38 25.95 -18.83
C GLU A 145 2.04 25.79 -19.56
N GLU A 146 1.84 24.65 -20.25
CA GLU A 146 0.65 24.40 -21.04
C GLU A 146 -0.55 23.89 -20.20
N ARG A 147 -0.29 23.44 -18.96
CA ARG A 147 -1.24 22.75 -18.08
C ARG A 147 -1.98 21.61 -18.78
N LYS A 148 -1.22 20.83 -19.54
CA LYS A 148 -1.75 19.74 -20.37
C LYS A 148 -0.80 18.56 -20.33
N PRO A 149 -1.29 17.34 -20.09
CA PRO A 149 -0.43 16.17 -20.03
C PRO A 149 0.17 15.89 -21.41
N ILE A 150 1.49 15.83 -21.48
CA ILE A 150 2.24 15.43 -22.68
C ILE A 150 2.73 13.99 -22.60
N ARG A 151 2.19 13.25 -21.63
CA ARG A 151 2.53 11.87 -21.31
C ARG A 151 1.93 10.93 -22.33
N TRP A 152 2.70 9.94 -22.78
CA TRP A 152 2.21 8.93 -23.71
C TRP A 152 1.66 7.72 -22.93
N LYS A 153 0.84 6.90 -23.59
CA LYS A 153 0.39 5.65 -23.00
C LYS A 153 1.57 4.68 -22.91
N LEU A 154 1.88 4.23 -21.70
CA LEU A 154 2.85 3.18 -21.46
C LEU A 154 2.12 1.83 -21.44
N PRO A 155 2.42 0.89 -22.35
CA PRO A 155 1.74 -0.41 -22.40
C PRO A 155 1.76 -1.16 -21.07
N GLU A 156 2.87 -1.10 -20.33
CA GLU A 156 2.98 -1.69 -19.00
C GLU A 156 2.00 -1.05 -18.02
N PHE A 157 1.98 0.28 -17.92
CA PHE A 157 1.08 0.97 -17.00
C PHE A 157 -0.40 0.73 -17.35
N GLU A 158 -0.74 0.63 -18.64
CA GLU A 158 -2.07 0.22 -19.08
C GLU A 158 -2.43 -1.20 -18.63
N ALA A 159 -1.47 -2.13 -18.67
CA ALA A 159 -1.67 -3.48 -18.18
C ALA A 159 -1.79 -3.53 -16.65
N MET A 160 -1.04 -2.68 -15.91
CA MET A 160 -1.21 -2.53 -14.47
C MET A 160 -2.60 -1.99 -14.14
N LYS A 161 -3.08 -0.96 -14.85
CA LYS A 161 -4.46 -0.46 -14.73
C LYS A 161 -5.49 -1.55 -15.02
N ALA A 162 -5.30 -2.36 -16.06
CA ALA A 162 -6.16 -3.50 -16.37
C ALA A 162 -6.17 -4.51 -15.23
N ARG A 163 -5.00 -4.85 -14.68
CA ARG A 163 -4.87 -5.75 -13.52
C ARG A 163 -5.58 -5.22 -12.28
N MET A 164 -5.47 -3.92 -12.01
CA MET A 164 -6.19 -3.27 -10.91
C MET A 164 -7.71 -3.30 -11.12
N ARG A 165 -8.20 -3.21 -12.37
CA ARG A 165 -9.64 -3.33 -12.68
C ARG A 165 -10.19 -4.74 -12.50
N GLU A 166 -9.39 -5.77 -12.78
CA GLU A 166 -9.77 -7.18 -12.54
C GLU A 166 -9.97 -7.49 -11.05
N GLY A 167 -9.26 -6.75 -10.19
CA GLY A 167 -9.28 -6.92 -8.75
C GLY A 167 -8.03 -7.63 -8.25
N ILE A 168 -7.39 -7.00 -7.26
CA ILE A 168 -6.17 -7.46 -6.62
C ILE A 168 -6.46 -7.86 -5.17
N SER A 169 -5.82 -8.93 -4.70
CA SER A 169 -5.83 -9.31 -3.28
C SER A 169 -4.48 -8.98 -2.68
N VAL A 170 -4.48 -8.52 -1.44
CA VAL A 170 -3.25 -8.20 -0.73
C VAL A 170 -3.20 -9.02 0.56
N SER A 171 -2.07 -9.68 0.85
CA SER A 171 -1.97 -10.48 2.06
C SER A 171 -1.55 -9.63 3.26
N SER A 172 -2.07 -9.97 4.45
CA SER A 172 -1.69 -9.25 5.68
C SER A 172 -0.19 -9.31 5.97
N LYS A 173 0.49 -10.39 5.55
CA LYS A 173 1.95 -10.55 5.69
C LYS A 173 2.74 -9.53 4.86
N GLU A 174 2.19 -9.06 3.74
CA GLU A 174 2.87 -8.15 2.82
C GLU A 174 2.69 -6.68 3.18
N VAL A 175 1.54 -6.30 3.75
CA VAL A 175 1.23 -4.89 4.04
C VAL A 175 1.49 -4.51 5.49
N ILE A 176 1.44 -5.48 6.41
CA ILE A 176 1.53 -5.20 7.83
C ILE A 176 2.97 -5.39 8.30
N GLN A 177 3.85 -4.58 7.69
CA GLN A 177 5.08 -4.12 8.32
C GLN A 177 4.80 -2.77 9.00
N LEU A 178 3.78 -2.73 9.88
CA LEU A 178 3.62 -1.60 10.78
C LEU A 178 4.88 -1.57 11.64
N LYS A 179 5.65 -0.48 11.60
CA LYS A 179 6.85 -0.33 12.45
C LYS A 179 6.39 -0.40 13.91
N VAL A 180 6.43 -1.61 14.48
CA VAL A 180 6.14 -1.85 15.88
C VAL A 180 7.25 -1.18 16.67
N HIS A 181 6.94 -0.02 17.25
CA HIS A 181 7.79 0.56 18.26
C HIS A 181 7.25 0.05 19.59
N PRO A 182 7.88 -0.96 20.23
CA PRO A 182 7.54 -1.28 21.60
C PRO A 182 7.64 0.01 22.40
N VAL A 183 6.67 0.26 23.28
CA VAL A 183 6.61 1.50 24.05
C VAL A 183 7.94 1.65 24.79
N ARG A 184 8.75 2.64 24.41
CA ARG A 184 9.95 2.97 25.17
C ARG A 184 9.49 3.55 26.51
N PRO A 185 10.06 3.13 27.65
CA PRO A 185 9.69 3.66 28.96
C PRO A 185 9.73 5.19 29.00
N GLU A 186 10.69 5.82 28.31
CA GLU A 186 10.83 7.28 28.20
C GLU A 186 9.57 7.98 27.62
N VAL A 187 8.91 7.38 26.62
CA VAL A 187 7.73 7.94 25.93
C VAL A 187 6.47 7.81 26.79
N ALA A 188 6.36 6.73 27.57
CA ALA A 188 5.28 6.55 28.55
C ALA A 188 5.49 7.39 29.81
N ASN A 189 6.75 7.51 30.27
CA ASN A 189 7.12 8.17 31.52
C ASN A 189 7.10 9.70 31.44
N ALA A 190 7.18 10.28 30.23
CA ALA A 190 7.16 11.73 30.05
C ALA A 190 5.90 12.40 30.65
N TYR A 191 4.78 11.67 30.71
CA TYR A 191 3.53 12.19 31.26
C TYR A 191 2.91 11.32 32.37
N LEU A 192 3.27 10.03 32.49
CA LEU A 192 2.83 9.14 33.57
C LEU A 192 4.02 8.51 34.32
N PRO A 193 4.31 8.89 35.57
CA PRO A 193 5.43 8.33 36.31
C PRO A 193 5.33 6.81 36.56
N ASP A 194 4.11 6.25 36.54
CA ASP A 194 3.86 4.82 36.78
C ASP A 194 3.74 3.97 35.50
N GLY A 195 3.81 4.59 34.31
CA GLY A 195 3.70 3.91 33.01
C GLY A 195 2.31 3.30 32.73
N LEU A 196 2.22 2.49 31.67
CA LEU A 196 1.03 1.70 31.35
C LEU A 196 0.93 0.47 32.27
N PRO A 197 -0.24 0.15 32.84
CA PRO A 197 -0.39 -0.97 33.76
C PRO A 197 -0.16 -2.31 33.06
N LYS A 198 0.39 -3.29 33.79
CA LYS A 198 0.36 -4.68 33.35
C LYS A 198 -1.08 -5.14 33.23
N ILE A 199 -1.41 -5.80 32.12
CA ILE A 199 -2.78 -6.15 31.77
C ILE A 199 -2.85 -7.61 31.29
N ARG A 200 -4.04 -8.21 31.38
CA ARG A 200 -4.32 -9.52 30.78
C ARG A 200 -4.37 -9.41 29.25
N SER A 201 -4.31 -10.54 28.56
CA SER A 201 -4.59 -10.56 27.11
C SER A 201 -5.98 -10.01 26.85
N SER A 202 -6.05 -9.10 25.88
CA SER A 202 -7.23 -8.48 25.27
C SER A 202 -7.83 -9.35 24.16
N LEU A 203 -8.88 -8.81 23.52
CA LEU A 203 -9.46 -9.30 22.26
C LEU A 203 -8.41 -9.42 21.14
N LEU A 204 -7.44 -8.49 21.09
CA LEU A 204 -6.45 -8.41 20.03
C LEU A 204 -5.31 -9.42 20.27
N GLN A 205 -5.22 -10.39 19.37
CA GLN A 205 -4.17 -11.42 19.41
C GLN A 205 -2.97 -11.05 18.54
N ARG A 206 -3.20 -10.23 17.51
CA ARG A 206 -2.18 -9.82 16.55
C ARG A 206 -2.38 -8.36 16.16
N ARG A 207 -1.28 -7.70 15.76
CA ARG A 207 -1.29 -6.29 15.35
C ARG A 207 -2.14 -6.04 14.10
N ASP A 208 -2.27 -7.03 13.23
CA ASP A 208 -3.05 -6.96 11.98
C ASP A 208 -4.56 -7.09 12.18
N GLU A 209 -5.06 -7.22 13.40
CA GLU A 209 -6.49 -7.41 13.66
C GLU A 209 -7.27 -6.10 13.83
N LEU A 210 -6.56 -4.97 14.00
CA LEU A 210 -7.15 -3.65 14.16
C LEU A 210 -6.28 -2.57 13.51
N LEU A 211 -6.90 -1.66 12.75
CA LEU A 211 -6.25 -0.50 12.14
C LEU A 211 -6.89 0.79 12.67
N ILE A 212 -6.09 1.68 13.27
CA ILE A 212 -6.57 2.98 13.72
C ILE A 212 -6.75 3.89 12.50
N ASP A 213 -7.94 4.46 12.37
CA ASP A 213 -8.28 5.49 11.38
C ASP A 213 -8.07 6.86 12.03
N GLY A 214 -6.79 7.16 12.25
CA GLY A 214 -6.37 8.35 12.96
C GLY A 214 -6.18 9.54 12.03
N PRO A 215 -6.06 10.75 12.59
CA PRO A 215 -5.72 11.92 11.82
C PRO A 215 -4.39 11.70 11.08
N ILE A 216 -3.22 11.64 11.72
CA ILE A 216 -1.95 11.58 10.95
C ILE A 216 -1.90 10.42 9.96
N GLN A 217 -2.21 9.22 10.45
CA GLN A 217 -1.97 8.00 9.71
C GLN A 217 -3.30 7.28 9.52
N GLN A 218 -3.90 7.54 8.38
CA GLN A 218 -4.99 6.71 7.88
C GLN A 218 -4.41 5.36 7.45
N PRO A 219 -5.17 4.26 7.63
CA PRO A 219 -4.75 2.98 7.08
C PRO A 219 -4.70 3.07 5.56
N THR A 220 -3.68 2.46 4.96
CA THR A 220 -3.60 2.41 3.49
C THR A 220 -4.71 1.52 2.93
N LEU A 221 -5.03 1.70 1.64
CA LEU A 221 -6.03 0.86 0.98
C LEU A 221 -5.64 -0.61 1.02
N ASP A 222 -4.35 -0.90 0.91
CA ASP A 222 -3.79 -2.25 0.98
C ASP A 222 -3.98 -2.84 2.38
N GLN A 223 -3.80 -2.05 3.45
CA GLN A 223 -4.00 -2.50 4.82
C GLN A 223 -5.48 -2.84 5.06
N MET A 224 -6.40 -1.98 4.62
CA MET A 224 -7.84 -2.23 4.73
C MET A 224 -8.26 -3.45 3.91
N THR A 225 -7.72 -3.62 2.70
CA THR A 225 -7.99 -4.79 1.85
C THR A 225 -7.52 -6.09 2.49
N ALA A 226 -6.33 -6.08 3.09
CA ALA A 226 -5.79 -7.23 3.81
C ALA A 226 -6.62 -7.55 5.07
N LEU A 227 -7.13 -6.52 5.75
CA LEU A 227 -7.94 -6.64 6.97
C LEU A 227 -9.33 -7.21 6.69
N SER A 228 -10.06 -6.66 5.71
CA SER A 228 -11.43 -7.10 5.39
C SER A 228 -11.46 -8.43 4.63
N GLY A 229 -10.33 -8.81 4.03
CA GLY A 229 -10.27 -9.91 3.08
C GLY A 229 -10.91 -9.52 1.75
N GLY A 230 -10.66 -10.31 0.70
CA GLY A 230 -11.25 -10.08 -0.63
C GLY A 230 -10.32 -9.37 -1.61
N ARG A 231 -10.89 -8.56 -2.50
CA ARG A 231 -10.17 -7.83 -3.54
C ARG A 231 -10.50 -6.35 -3.56
N LEU A 232 -9.49 -5.56 -3.91
CA LEU A 232 -9.60 -4.16 -4.25
C LEU A 232 -9.60 -3.98 -5.77
N ARG A 233 -10.50 -3.14 -6.28
CA ARG A 233 -10.63 -2.87 -7.72
C ARG A 233 -10.52 -1.38 -8.00
N LEU A 234 -9.77 -1.03 -9.04
CA LEU A 234 -9.87 0.28 -9.69
C LEU A 234 -11.17 0.32 -10.50
N THR A 235 -12.10 1.20 -10.18
CA THR A 235 -13.40 1.30 -10.88
C THR A 235 -13.43 2.42 -11.89
N ASN A 236 -12.84 3.57 -11.57
CA ASN A 236 -12.84 4.73 -12.46
C ASN A 236 -11.55 5.52 -12.35
N LEU A 237 -11.15 6.15 -13.45
CA LEU A 237 -10.11 7.17 -13.48
C LEU A 237 -10.82 8.51 -13.64
N LEU A 238 -10.76 9.34 -12.60
CA LEU A 238 -11.52 10.58 -12.56
C LEU A 238 -10.74 11.73 -13.21
N ARG A 239 -9.44 11.81 -12.92
CA ARG A 239 -8.58 12.89 -13.42
C ARG A 239 -7.20 12.38 -13.79
N GLY A 240 -6.66 12.95 -14.87
CA GLY A 240 -5.24 12.88 -15.19
C GLY A 240 -4.42 13.81 -14.29
N PRO A 241 -3.12 13.99 -14.57
CA PRO A 241 -2.24 14.85 -13.77
C PRO A 241 -2.84 16.24 -13.55
N GLU A 242 -2.69 16.77 -12.33
CA GLU A 242 -3.19 18.11 -11.98
C GLU A 242 -2.04 19.11 -11.80
N TYR A 243 -2.31 20.37 -12.12
CA TYR A 243 -1.33 21.46 -12.17
C TYR A 243 -1.69 22.54 -11.17
N PHE A 244 -0.73 22.91 -10.31
CA PHE A 244 -0.93 23.88 -9.24
C PHE A 244 0.09 25.02 -9.31
N ASP A 245 -0.35 26.22 -8.95
CA ASP A 245 0.54 27.30 -8.55
C ASP A 245 0.57 27.32 -7.01
N GLY A 246 1.74 27.07 -6.42
CA GLY A 246 1.97 27.22 -4.99
C GLY A 246 1.90 28.68 -4.55
N LYS A 247 1.58 28.90 -3.28
CA LYS A 247 1.39 30.24 -2.71
C LYS A 247 2.61 31.16 -2.83
N HIS A 248 3.81 30.58 -2.92
CA HIS A 248 5.08 31.31 -3.08
C HIS A 248 5.63 31.32 -4.53
N GLY A 249 4.79 30.98 -5.52
CA GLY A 249 5.12 31.10 -6.94
C GLY A 249 5.79 29.88 -7.56
N GLY A 250 5.91 28.76 -6.84
CA GLY A 250 6.28 27.47 -7.42
C GLY A 250 5.15 26.90 -8.27
N GLN A 251 5.45 26.19 -9.35
CA GLN A 251 4.46 25.44 -10.12
C GLN A 251 4.73 23.95 -9.99
N TYR A 252 3.68 23.15 -9.81
CA TYR A 252 3.79 21.73 -9.50
C TYR A 252 2.81 20.89 -10.31
N ILE A 253 3.21 19.65 -10.60
CA ILE A 253 2.35 18.60 -11.16
C ILE A 253 2.15 17.56 -10.07
N THR A 254 0.92 17.21 -9.75
CA THR A 254 0.60 16.09 -8.84
C THR A 254 0.05 14.89 -9.60
N GLY A 255 0.11 13.72 -8.96
CA GLY A 255 -0.34 12.46 -9.51
C GLY A 255 0.80 11.53 -9.90
N PHE A 256 0.42 10.29 -10.21
CA PHE A 256 1.32 9.20 -10.55
C PHE A 256 1.07 8.76 -11.99
N TRP A 257 2.05 9.03 -12.85
CA TRP A 257 1.98 8.91 -14.31
C TRP A 257 0.80 9.65 -14.95
N ASP A 258 -0.30 8.99 -15.30
CA ASP A 258 -1.46 9.60 -15.98
C ASP A 258 -2.70 9.67 -15.10
N ILE A 259 -2.54 9.62 -13.78
CA ILE A 259 -3.61 9.59 -12.79
C ILE A 259 -3.31 10.58 -11.66
N ALA A 260 -4.23 11.51 -11.39
CA ALA A 260 -4.23 12.31 -10.16
C ALA A 260 -5.36 11.91 -9.21
N GLU A 261 -6.49 11.43 -9.74
CA GLU A 261 -7.65 11.02 -8.95
C GLU A 261 -8.28 9.76 -9.54
N ALA A 262 -8.60 8.79 -8.69
CA ALA A 262 -9.25 7.54 -9.06
C ALA A 262 -10.31 7.11 -8.05
N GLU A 263 -11.22 6.26 -8.51
CA GLU A 263 -12.17 5.57 -7.66
C GLU A 263 -11.77 4.11 -7.52
N ILE A 264 -11.86 3.63 -6.29
CA ILE A 264 -11.66 2.24 -5.96
C ILE A 264 -12.88 1.65 -5.27
N ALA A 265 -13.05 0.34 -5.38
CA ALA A 265 -14.09 -0.42 -4.69
C ALA A 265 -13.53 -1.69 -4.06
N TRP A 266 -14.06 -2.03 -2.90
CA TRP A 266 -13.79 -3.31 -2.24
C TRP A 266 -14.89 -4.33 -2.58
N GLU A 267 -14.48 -5.54 -2.98
CA GLU A 267 -15.42 -6.66 -3.09
C GLU A 267 -15.99 -7.07 -1.73
N SER A 268 -15.19 -6.91 -0.67
CA SER A 268 -15.60 -7.12 0.72
C SER A 268 -15.31 -5.83 1.49
N PRO A 269 -16.33 -4.95 1.60
CA PRO A 269 -16.18 -3.62 2.19
C PRO A 269 -15.62 -3.70 3.63
N PRO A 270 -14.53 -2.99 3.96
CA PRO A 270 -14.11 -2.83 5.35
C PRO A 270 -15.22 -2.14 6.16
N ILE A 271 -15.26 -2.48 7.45
CA ILE A 271 -16.19 -1.87 8.41
C ILE A 271 -15.43 -0.90 9.30
N ARG A 272 -15.72 0.39 9.15
CA ARG A 272 -15.26 1.43 10.07
C ARG A 272 -16.12 1.41 11.32
N HIS A 273 -15.49 1.44 12.47
CA HIS A 273 -16.13 1.63 13.76
C HIS A 273 -15.74 3.00 14.30
N THR A 274 -16.70 3.70 14.89
CA THR A 274 -16.49 5.01 15.52
C THR A 274 -17.01 4.93 16.94
N LEU A 275 -16.15 5.28 17.90
CA LEU A 275 -16.42 5.24 19.32
C LEU A 275 -16.54 6.66 19.87
N ASP A 276 -17.56 6.94 20.69
CA ASP A 276 -17.69 8.20 21.42
C ASP A 276 -17.22 8.13 22.89
N THR A 277 -17.31 9.25 23.61
CA THR A 277 -16.93 9.34 25.04
C THR A 277 -17.80 8.52 25.98
N ASP A 278 -19.04 8.22 25.60
CA ASP A 278 -20.02 7.46 26.41
C ASP A 278 -19.93 5.95 26.13
N GLY A 279 -19.03 5.56 25.22
CA GLY A 279 -18.79 4.20 24.82
C GLY A 279 -19.71 3.71 23.70
N LEU A 280 -20.55 4.55 23.10
CA LEU A 280 -21.38 4.15 21.96
C LEU A 280 -20.48 3.85 20.76
N LEU A 281 -20.73 2.70 20.13
CA LEU A 281 -19.93 2.20 19.02
C LEU A 281 -20.78 2.14 17.75
N ALA A 282 -20.66 3.17 16.91
CA ALA A 282 -21.22 3.16 15.56
C ALA A 282 -20.37 2.29 14.64
N ALA A 283 -20.97 1.76 13.58
CA ALA A 283 -20.22 1.09 12.53
C ALA A 283 -20.82 1.38 11.16
N SER A 284 -19.96 1.47 10.14
CA SER A 284 -20.33 1.75 8.75
C SER A 284 -19.57 0.87 7.77
N HIS A 285 -20.23 0.45 6.71
CA HIS A 285 -19.58 -0.15 5.53
C HIS A 285 -18.94 0.94 4.68
N ILE A 286 -17.72 0.70 4.22
CA ILE A 286 -17.02 1.54 3.23
C ILE A 286 -16.87 0.74 1.94
N PRO A 287 -17.82 0.84 0.99
CA PRO A 287 -17.79 0.04 -0.24
C PRO A 287 -16.72 0.52 -1.24
N GLY A 288 -16.32 1.78 -1.16
CA GLY A 288 -15.28 2.34 -2.02
C GLY A 288 -14.60 3.55 -1.41
N ALA A 289 -13.61 4.05 -2.13
CA ALA A 289 -12.92 5.28 -1.78
C ALA A 289 -12.57 6.09 -3.02
N LEU A 290 -12.51 7.40 -2.81
CA LEU A 290 -11.84 8.34 -3.68
C LEU A 290 -10.39 8.42 -3.24
N VAL A 291 -9.47 8.23 -4.17
CA VAL A 291 -8.04 8.39 -3.94
C VAL A 291 -7.52 9.49 -4.83
N GLY A 292 -6.77 10.41 -4.24
CA GLY A 292 -6.12 11.49 -4.94
C GLY A 292 -4.72 11.72 -4.39
N ASP A 293 -3.81 12.14 -5.26
CA ASP A 293 -2.51 12.61 -4.82
C ASP A 293 -2.64 14.08 -4.40
N TYR A 294 -2.93 14.29 -3.12
CA TYR A 294 -2.99 15.62 -2.56
C TYR A 294 -1.57 16.13 -2.32
N PHE A 295 -1.21 17.12 -3.12
CA PHE A 295 0.11 17.76 -3.09
C PHE A 295 0.46 18.24 -1.67
N ASP A 296 1.62 17.79 -1.20
CA ASP A 296 2.37 18.40 -0.11
C ASP A 296 2.90 19.74 -0.66
N ASP A 297 2.20 20.85 -0.38
CA ASP A 297 2.83 22.15 -0.53
C ASP A 297 3.89 22.23 0.57
N PRO A 298 5.20 22.15 0.26
CA PRO A 298 6.23 22.16 1.28
C PRO A 298 6.23 23.47 2.10
N ASP A 299 5.52 24.51 1.63
CA ASP A 299 5.28 25.75 2.35
C ASP A 299 3.94 25.79 3.12
N MET A 300 3.04 24.82 2.91
CA MET A 300 1.94 24.56 3.85
C MET A 300 2.46 23.67 4.96
N GLY A 301 3.25 24.25 5.87
CA GLY A 301 3.79 23.63 7.09
C GLY A 301 2.74 23.15 8.10
N CYS A 302 1.51 22.93 7.66
CA CYS A 302 0.31 22.69 8.43
C CYS A 302 -0.56 21.65 7.73
N GLY A 303 -0.26 20.37 8.01
CA GLY A 303 -1.10 19.24 7.66
C GLY A 303 -1.31 19.01 6.15
N VAL A 304 -0.39 18.29 5.52
CA VAL A 304 -0.73 17.42 4.39
C VAL A 304 -0.22 16.01 4.66
N ARG A 305 -1.06 15.02 4.36
CA ARG A 305 -0.83 13.61 4.67
C ARG A 305 -0.64 12.85 3.36
N PRO A 306 0.45 12.10 3.17
CA PRO A 306 0.83 11.52 1.87
C PRO A 306 -0.08 10.40 1.33
N HIS A 307 -1.20 10.08 1.99
CA HIS A 307 -2.07 8.94 1.62
C HIS A 307 -3.56 9.24 1.87
N LEU A 308 -4.05 10.37 1.36
CA LEU A 308 -5.44 10.77 1.55
C LEU A 308 -6.35 9.95 0.63
N TRP A 309 -7.14 9.08 1.25
CA TRP A 309 -8.33 8.53 0.64
C TRP A 309 -9.54 9.03 1.41
N THR A 310 -10.65 9.23 0.70
CA THR A 310 -11.94 9.60 1.29
C THR A 310 -12.93 8.48 1.07
N ALA A 311 -13.64 8.08 2.13
CA ALA A 311 -14.68 7.08 2.04
C ALA A 311 -15.75 7.51 1.02
N LYS A 312 -16.12 6.60 0.12
CA LYS A 312 -17.18 6.81 -0.86
C LYS A 312 -18.34 5.88 -0.53
N ASP A 313 -19.55 6.43 -0.58
CA ASP A 313 -20.81 5.72 -0.32
C ASP A 313 -20.81 5.00 1.04
N GLU A 314 -20.22 5.62 2.07
CA GLU A 314 -20.21 5.09 3.43
C GLU A 314 -21.65 4.96 3.96
N THR A 315 -21.99 3.76 4.41
CA THR A 315 -23.36 3.44 4.85
C THR A 315 -23.34 2.84 6.27
N PRO A 316 -24.07 3.41 7.23
CA PRO A 316 -24.16 2.85 8.57
C PRO A 316 -24.71 1.42 8.56
N LEU A 317 -24.15 0.54 9.40
CA LEU A 317 -24.73 -0.78 9.63
C LEU A 317 -26.06 -0.67 10.37
N ALA A 318 -27.00 -1.53 9.98
CA ALA A 318 -28.24 -1.72 10.73
C ALA A 318 -27.91 -2.09 12.19
N ASP A 319 -28.78 -1.62 13.09
CA ASP A 319 -28.69 -1.89 14.53
C ASP A 319 -27.40 -1.38 15.20
N THR A 320 -26.84 -0.28 14.69
CA THR A 320 -25.76 0.49 15.34
C THR A 320 -26.24 1.91 15.69
N PRO A 321 -25.70 2.52 16.76
CA PRO A 321 -26.02 3.91 17.09
C PRO A 321 -25.55 4.86 15.98
N THR A 322 -26.29 5.93 15.75
CA THR A 322 -25.81 7.06 14.94
C THR A 322 -25.10 8.05 15.86
N LEU A 323 -23.86 8.37 15.54
CA LEU A 323 -23.08 9.36 16.27
C LEU A 323 -23.11 10.71 15.55
N PRO A 324 -23.16 11.83 16.29
CA PRO A 324 -22.82 13.14 15.73
C PRO A 324 -21.41 13.12 15.13
N THR A 325 -21.19 13.85 14.04
CA THR A 325 -19.89 13.90 13.33
C THR A 325 -18.71 14.24 14.24
N GLU A 326 -18.93 15.06 15.28
CA GLU A 326 -17.88 15.51 16.21
C GLU A 326 -17.78 14.66 17.50
N ALA A 327 -18.65 13.66 17.69
CA ALA A 327 -18.70 12.89 18.93
C ALA A 327 -17.63 11.79 19.01
N GLY A 328 -17.03 11.41 17.87
CA GLY A 328 -16.06 10.32 17.81
C GLY A 328 -14.73 10.68 18.49
N ILE A 329 -14.35 9.93 19.52
CA ILE A 329 -13.01 10.02 20.12
C ILE A 329 -11.99 9.16 19.39
N LEU A 330 -12.45 8.09 18.72
CA LEU A 330 -11.60 7.15 18.00
C LEU A 330 -12.38 6.51 16.85
N SER A 331 -11.74 6.40 15.69
CA SER A 331 -12.21 5.62 14.54
C SER A 331 -11.19 4.53 14.22
N PHE A 332 -11.68 3.35 13.86
CA PHE A 332 -10.82 2.21 13.56
C PHE A 332 -11.52 1.14 12.72
N PHE A 333 -10.75 0.22 12.17
CA PHE A 333 -11.22 -0.96 11.45
C PHE A 333 -10.80 -2.21 12.20
N VAL A 334 -11.62 -3.27 12.12
CA VAL A 334 -11.30 -4.58 12.70
C VAL A 334 -11.48 -5.69 11.67
N ALA A 335 -10.66 -6.74 11.78
CA ALA A 335 -10.74 -7.91 10.89
C ALA A 335 -12.05 -8.68 11.07
N LYS A 336 -12.60 -8.67 12.29
CA LYS A 336 -13.87 -9.30 12.64
C LYS A 336 -14.81 -8.24 13.20
N PRO A 337 -16.03 -8.10 12.65
CA PRO A 337 -16.99 -7.13 13.17
C PRO A 337 -17.23 -7.32 14.67
N LEU A 338 -17.27 -6.22 15.42
CA LEU A 338 -17.53 -6.29 16.85
C LEU A 338 -19.01 -6.62 17.10
N ALA A 339 -19.24 -7.60 17.97
CA ALA A 339 -20.59 -7.98 18.39
C ALA A 339 -21.21 -6.93 19.33
N ALA A 340 -20.38 -6.29 20.15
CA ALA A 340 -20.80 -5.22 21.05
C ALA A 340 -21.13 -3.94 20.26
N ARG A 341 -22.19 -3.24 20.70
CA ARG A 341 -22.58 -1.89 20.20
C ARG A 341 -22.18 -0.78 21.16
N GLN A 342 -21.55 -1.18 22.26
CA GLN A 342 -21.10 -0.29 23.31
C GLN A 342 -19.80 -0.87 23.85
N ALA A 343 -18.75 -0.07 23.86
CA ALA A 343 -17.51 -0.34 24.58
C ALA A 343 -17.63 0.22 26.00
N LEU A 344 -16.79 -0.28 26.92
CA LEU A 344 -16.57 0.37 28.19
C LEU A 344 -15.41 1.36 28.03
N VAL A 345 -15.66 2.63 28.36
CA VAL A 345 -14.64 3.70 28.32
C VAL A 345 -14.41 4.22 29.72
N GLU A 346 -13.27 3.89 30.31
CA GLU A 346 -12.87 4.41 31.61
C GLU A 346 -11.97 5.62 31.42
N THR A 347 -12.46 6.80 31.83
CA THR A 347 -11.74 8.05 31.68
C THR A 347 -11.09 8.49 32.98
N ARG A 348 -9.78 8.77 32.94
CA ARG A 348 -9.01 9.36 34.03
C ARG A 348 -8.42 10.69 33.56
N VAL A 349 -8.53 11.72 34.40
CA VAL A 349 -7.95 13.03 34.11
C VAL A 349 -6.82 13.30 35.07
N LEU A 350 -5.66 13.61 34.52
CA LEU A 350 -4.45 13.96 35.25
C LEU A 350 -4.00 15.37 34.91
N ARG A 351 -3.15 15.92 35.77
CA ARG A 351 -2.43 17.16 35.51
C ARG A 351 -0.95 16.84 35.43
N ALA A 352 -0.33 17.17 34.31
CA ALA A 352 1.09 16.99 34.09
C ALA A 352 1.77 18.35 33.92
N LYS A 353 3.08 18.39 34.18
CA LYS A 353 3.90 19.56 33.83
C LYS A 353 4.37 19.38 32.39
N ALA A 354 4.12 20.37 31.55
CA ALA A 354 4.74 20.49 30.24
C ALA A 354 5.71 21.67 30.26
N THR A 355 6.82 21.52 29.55
CA THR A 355 7.90 22.51 29.49
C THR A 355 7.94 23.07 28.07
N ASP A 356 7.88 24.38 27.92
CA ASP A 356 8.06 25.04 26.62
C ASP A 356 9.53 25.09 26.19
N ALA A 357 9.80 25.63 24.99
CA ALA A 357 11.14 25.73 24.43
C ALA A 357 12.09 26.59 25.29
N GLU A 358 11.54 27.55 26.04
CA GLU A 358 12.26 28.44 26.95
C GLU A 358 12.46 27.84 28.36
N GLY A 359 11.99 26.60 28.59
CA GLY A 359 12.16 25.90 29.86
C GLY A 359 11.11 26.26 30.93
N LYS A 360 10.09 27.04 30.60
CA LYS A 360 9.00 27.41 31.52
C LYS A 360 7.98 26.27 31.61
N GLN A 361 7.64 25.94 32.85
CA GLN A 361 6.70 24.86 33.15
C GLN A 361 5.28 25.38 33.25
N THR A 362 4.36 24.74 32.54
CA THR A 362 2.92 24.98 32.63
C THR A 362 2.20 23.68 32.99
N MET A 363 1.16 23.77 33.82
CA MET A 363 0.31 22.63 34.13
C MET A 363 -0.68 22.40 32.99
N VAL A 364 -0.63 21.22 32.38
CA VAL A 364 -1.51 20.80 31.29
C VAL A 364 -2.43 19.68 31.73
N LYS A 365 -3.61 19.59 31.11
CA LYS A 365 -4.56 18.49 31.32
C LYS A 365 -4.16 17.32 30.43
N VAL A 366 -4.15 16.12 31.00
CA VAL A 366 -4.00 14.85 30.27
C VAL A 366 -5.23 13.99 30.56
N ILE A 367 -5.87 13.50 29.50
CA ILE A 367 -7.02 12.61 29.53
C ILE A 367 -6.52 11.23 29.11
N LEU A 368 -6.72 10.24 29.97
CA LEU A 368 -6.44 8.84 29.69
C LEU A 368 -7.77 8.11 29.56
N GLN A 369 -7.95 7.37 28.48
CA GLN A 369 -9.14 6.57 28.24
C GLN A 369 -8.71 5.13 28.02
N ASP A 370 -9.11 4.25 28.93
CA ASP A 370 -8.95 2.81 28.78
C ASP A 370 -10.25 2.27 28.17
N ILE A 371 -10.15 1.63 27.00
CA ILE A 371 -11.28 1.24 26.15
C ILE A 371 -11.30 -0.28 26.04
N ASP A 372 -12.37 -0.89 26.52
CA ASP A 372 -12.67 -2.33 26.43
C ASP A 372 -13.83 -2.51 25.42
N LEU A 373 -13.49 -3.02 24.24
CA LEU A 373 -14.37 -3.07 23.07
C LEU A 373 -15.42 -4.16 23.18
N ASP A 374 -15.13 -5.27 23.87
CA ASP A 374 -16.02 -6.43 23.99
C ASP A 374 -16.62 -6.61 25.40
N ARG A 375 -16.21 -5.77 26.35
CA ARG A 375 -16.69 -5.68 27.74
C ARG A 375 -16.31 -6.89 28.59
N ASP A 376 -15.16 -7.51 28.33
CA ASP A 376 -14.64 -8.63 29.12
C ASP A 376 -13.89 -8.20 30.40
N GLY A 377 -13.80 -6.89 30.65
CA GLY A 377 -13.07 -6.28 31.76
C GLY A 377 -11.57 -6.16 31.51
N VAL A 378 -11.13 -6.22 30.25
CA VAL A 378 -9.75 -6.02 29.81
C VAL A 378 -9.72 -4.95 28.72
N PRO A 379 -9.15 -3.76 28.99
CA PRO A 379 -8.93 -2.76 27.96
C PRO A 379 -8.13 -3.30 26.75
N ASP A 380 -8.68 -3.07 25.56
CA ASP A 380 -8.08 -3.38 24.26
C ASP A 380 -7.26 -2.20 23.73
N ILE A 381 -7.72 -0.98 24.00
CA ILE A 381 -7.10 0.26 23.51
C ILE A 381 -6.90 1.21 24.69
N ALA A 382 -5.75 1.89 24.73
CA ALA A 382 -5.56 3.07 25.57
C ALA A 382 -5.38 4.30 24.69
N LEU A 383 -6.27 5.28 24.83
CA LEU A 383 -6.20 6.56 24.14
C LEU A 383 -5.79 7.64 25.14
N TRP A 384 -4.64 8.24 24.92
CA TRP A 384 -4.15 9.35 25.73
C TRP A 384 -4.22 10.62 24.92
N THR A 385 -4.86 11.64 25.47
CA THR A 385 -4.94 12.97 24.87
C THR A 385 -4.40 13.98 25.87
N GLY A 386 -3.48 14.85 25.45
CA GLY A 386 -2.98 15.90 26.31
C GLY A 386 -2.66 17.16 25.53
N GLN A 387 -2.07 18.12 26.25
CA GLN A 387 -1.64 19.38 25.69
C GLN A 387 -0.15 19.57 25.94
N THR A 388 0.53 20.26 25.02
CA THR A 388 1.88 20.78 25.21
C THR A 388 1.90 22.25 24.81
N PRO A 389 2.71 23.13 25.42
CA PRO A 389 2.89 24.50 24.93
C PRO A 389 3.34 24.48 23.47
N GLY A 390 2.75 25.35 22.65
CA GLY A 390 3.26 25.67 21.32
C GLY A 390 4.23 26.87 21.38
N GLY A 391 5.01 27.04 20.33
CA GLY A 391 5.75 28.27 20.03
C GLY A 391 4.88 29.39 19.43
N ILE A 392 3.78 29.07 18.74
CA ILE A 392 2.82 30.04 18.18
C ILE A 392 1.49 29.93 18.93
N SER A 393 0.91 28.73 18.96
CA SER A 393 -0.32 28.45 19.68
C SER A 393 -0.07 28.32 21.19
N PRO A 394 -0.99 28.75 22.08
CA PRO A 394 -0.78 28.62 23.52
C PRO A 394 -0.64 27.16 23.96
N PHE A 395 -1.35 26.25 23.29
CA PHE A 395 -1.25 24.81 23.47
C PHE A 395 -1.49 24.09 22.15
N LEU A 396 -0.78 22.97 21.98
CA LEU A 396 -0.96 21.97 20.93
C LEU A 396 -1.52 20.71 21.57
N THR A 397 -2.53 20.12 20.94
CA THR A 397 -3.06 18.83 21.36
C THR A 397 -2.15 17.72 20.87
N TRP A 398 -1.86 16.76 21.74
CA TRP A 398 -1.23 15.51 21.34
C TRP A 398 -2.13 14.32 21.66
N LYS A 399 -2.04 13.27 20.85
CA LYS A 399 -2.73 12.00 21.04
C LYS A 399 -1.76 10.84 20.93
N LYS A 400 -1.92 9.84 21.79
CA LYS A 400 -1.24 8.54 21.69
C LYS A 400 -2.26 7.43 21.77
N VAL A 401 -2.19 6.49 20.85
CA VAL A 401 -3.04 5.31 20.82
C VAL A 401 -2.16 4.10 21.07
N PHE A 402 -2.52 3.30 22.07
CA PHE A 402 -1.87 2.04 22.38
C PHE A 402 -2.84 0.89 22.19
N LEU A 403 -2.36 -0.21 21.64
CA LEU A 403 -3.11 -1.46 21.52
C LEU A 403 -2.59 -2.45 22.55
N ASN A 404 -3.48 -3.06 23.33
CA ASN A 404 -3.15 -4.24 24.12
C ASN A 404 -3.13 -5.42 23.15
N ILE A 405 -1.96 -6.04 22.96
CA ILE A 405 -1.81 -7.25 22.14
C ILE A 405 -1.22 -8.32 23.04
N GLN A 406 -1.98 -9.38 23.30
CA GLN A 406 -1.55 -10.50 24.14
C GLN A 406 -1.07 -10.07 25.55
N GLY A 407 -1.63 -9.00 26.11
CA GLY A 407 -1.29 -8.49 27.45
C GLY A 407 -0.12 -7.50 27.44
N VAL A 408 0.32 -7.06 26.27
CA VAL A 408 1.40 -6.10 26.08
C VAL A 408 0.88 -4.86 25.35
N TRP A 409 1.03 -3.71 25.98
CA TRP A 409 0.75 -2.43 25.33
C TRP A 409 1.78 -2.10 24.25
N THR A 410 1.29 -1.85 23.06
CA THR A 410 2.09 -1.47 21.88
C THR A 410 1.66 -0.09 21.43
N LEU A 411 2.62 0.83 21.22
CA LEU A 411 2.31 2.14 20.66
C LEU A 411 1.88 1.97 19.20
N ASP A 412 0.72 2.51 18.87
CA ASP A 412 0.11 2.42 17.56
C ASP A 412 0.34 3.66 16.72
N GLN A 413 -0.11 4.78 17.27
CA GLN A 413 -0.02 6.10 16.68
C GLN A 413 0.36 7.10 17.76
N GLU A 414 1.20 8.06 17.38
CA GLU A 414 1.51 9.23 18.18
C GLU A 414 1.36 10.45 17.28
N TRP A 415 0.64 11.45 17.77
CA TRP A 415 0.43 12.70 17.07
C TRP A 415 0.50 13.88 18.00
N THR A 416 1.02 14.98 17.48
CA THR A 416 0.88 16.30 18.06
C THR A 416 0.41 17.23 16.95
N GLU A 417 -0.54 18.10 17.25
CA GLU A 417 -0.96 19.18 16.35
C GLU A 417 0.27 19.96 15.89
N ASP A 418 0.33 20.23 14.58
CA ASP A 418 1.36 21.08 14.03
C ASP A 418 1.14 22.51 14.53
N ASP A 419 2.21 23.16 14.97
CA ASP A 419 2.14 24.53 15.44
C ASP A 419 2.34 25.50 14.30
N CYS A 420 1.24 26.09 13.89
CA CYS A 420 1.06 26.66 12.57
C CYS A 420 0.70 28.15 12.64
N THR A 421 1.29 28.96 11.76
CA THR A 421 1.09 30.42 11.67
C THR A 421 -0.08 30.83 10.80
#